data_AF-A0A4Q6CEY4-F1
#
_entry.id   AF-A0A4Q6CEY4-F1
#
_cell.length_a   1.000
_cell.length_b   1.000
_cell.length_c   1.000
_cell.angle_alpha   90.00
_cell.angle_beta   90.00
_cell.angle_gamma   90.00
#
_symmetry.space_group_name_H-M   'P 1'
#
loop_
_entity.id
_entity.type
_entity.pdbx_description
1 polymer ?
#
loop_
_entity_poly.entity_id
_entity_poly.type
_entity_poly.pdbx_seq_one_letter_code
_entity_poly.pdbx_strand_id
1 'polypeptide(L)'
;MKAVNLSPSQPLVVEVSLPGRDRVSLSLQIHDGNIVSGSLQGSGCPKLLKLMQAWRPKLTGDLSALEVPQGTDHSEILLREAVLKAKGEWQFPYDEEELCHCRAISTAKVDAAIVGGCHNVRSVARETSAGTSCGSCRPNTEAIIAWRLKSGNR
;
A
#
# COMPACT_ATOMS: atom_id res chain seq x y z
N MET A 1 32.19 30.17 18.25
CA MET A 1 31.01 30.06 17.37
C MET A 1 31.15 28.77 16.56
N LYS A 2 30.56 27.67 17.03
CA LYS A 2 30.56 26.40 16.29
C LYS A 2 29.27 26.33 15.50
N ALA A 3 29.38 26.37 14.17
CA ALA A 3 28.27 26.12 13.27
C ALA A 3 27.68 24.74 13.60
N VAL A 4 26.38 24.73 13.88
CA VAL A 4 25.60 23.49 14.02
C VAL A 4 25.60 22.84 12.65
N ASN A 5 26.25 21.67 12.55
CA ASN A 5 26.13 20.79 11.40
C ASN A 5 24.67 20.41 11.26
N LEU A 6 24.00 20.94 10.23
CA LEU A 6 22.73 20.45 9.76
C LEU A 6 22.98 19.06 9.18
N SER A 7 22.69 18.02 9.95
CA SER A 7 22.54 16.67 9.43
C SER A 7 21.45 16.69 8.36
N PRO A 8 21.71 16.24 7.12
CA PRO A 8 20.66 16.11 6.13
C PRO A 8 19.59 15.17 6.71
N SER A 9 18.36 15.67 6.74
CA SER A 9 17.15 14.98 7.19
C SER A 9 17.15 13.50 6.78
N GLN A 10 16.89 12.60 7.72
CA GLN A 10 16.78 11.17 7.41
C GLN A 10 15.66 10.97 6.36
N PRO A 11 15.89 10.16 5.31
CA PRO A 11 14.85 9.91 4.31
C PRO A 11 13.63 9.23 4.95
N LEU A 12 12.44 9.67 4.55
CA LEU A 12 11.22 8.93 4.79
C LEU A 12 11.25 7.67 3.92
N VAL A 13 11.24 6.50 4.55
CA VAL A 13 11.24 5.21 3.85
C VAL A 13 9.93 4.48 4.14
N VAL A 14 9.25 4.09 3.08
CA VAL A 14 8.01 3.30 3.12
C VAL A 14 8.24 2.00 2.36
N GLU A 15 8.02 0.88 3.04
CA GLU A 15 8.04 -0.44 2.43
C GLU A 15 6.63 -1.03 2.38
N VAL A 16 6.27 -1.54 1.22
CA VAL A 16 5.00 -2.24 0.98
C VAL A 16 5.29 -3.49 0.15
N SER A 17 4.54 -4.56 0.40
CA SER A 17 4.75 -5.80 -0.33
C SER A 17 3.49 -6.65 -0.41
N LEU A 18 3.40 -7.40 -1.50
CA LEU A 18 2.57 -8.58 -1.62
C LEU A 18 3.49 -9.79 -1.41
N PRO A 19 3.37 -10.51 -0.27
CA PRO A 19 4.29 -11.57 0.10
C PRO A 19 4.53 -12.59 -1.01
N GLY A 20 5.80 -12.91 -1.25
CA GLY A 20 6.22 -13.90 -2.25
C GLY A 20 6.08 -13.44 -3.72
N ARG A 21 5.70 -12.19 -3.99
CA ARG A 21 5.44 -11.74 -5.37
C ARG A 21 6.03 -10.37 -5.70
N ASP A 22 5.60 -9.32 -5.00
CA ASP A 22 5.88 -7.94 -5.37
C ASP A 22 6.28 -7.13 -4.12
N ARG A 23 7.26 -6.23 -4.25
CA ARG A 23 7.76 -5.36 -3.19
C ARG A 23 8.09 -3.98 -3.77
N VAL A 24 7.69 -2.93 -3.06
CA VAL A 24 8.02 -1.55 -3.35
C VAL A 24 8.63 -0.92 -2.11
N SER A 25 9.77 -0.26 -2.29
CA SER A 25 10.43 0.59 -1.32
C SER A 25 10.48 2.01 -1.90
N LEU A 26 9.72 2.91 -1.30
CA LEU A 26 9.69 4.33 -1.62
C LEU A 26 10.54 5.08 -0.59
N SER A 27 11.55 5.80 -1.06
CA SER A 27 12.41 6.63 -0.22
C SER A 27 12.36 8.07 -0.70
N LEU A 28 11.97 9.00 0.19
CA LEU A 28 11.81 10.42 -0.08
C LEU A 28 12.68 11.25 0.87
N GLN A 29 13.43 12.20 0.30
CA GLN A 29 14.08 13.28 1.03
C GLN A 29 13.17 14.50 0.98
N ILE A 30 12.68 14.94 2.14
CA ILE A 30 11.69 16.00 2.25
C ILE A 30 12.29 17.18 3.02
N HIS A 31 12.16 18.39 2.46
CA HIS A 31 12.55 19.65 3.08
C HIS A 31 11.38 20.62 3.00
N ASP A 32 10.89 21.11 4.15
CA ASP A 32 9.73 22.01 4.24
C ASP A 32 8.52 21.53 3.43
N GLY A 33 8.16 20.26 3.56
CA GLY A 33 7.03 19.64 2.84
C GLY A 33 7.28 19.32 1.36
N ASN A 34 8.44 19.71 0.81
CA ASN A 34 8.80 19.48 -0.58
C ASN A 34 9.75 18.29 -0.72
N ILE A 35 9.45 17.40 -1.67
CA ILE A 35 10.28 16.29 -2.07
C ILE A 35 11.46 16.83 -2.89
N VAL A 36 12.64 16.85 -2.26
CA VAL A 36 13.91 17.27 -2.88
C VAL A 36 14.49 16.15 -3.73
N SER A 37 14.35 14.90 -3.27
CA SER A 37 14.68 13.72 -4.07
C SER A 37 13.83 12.55 -3.65
N GLY A 38 13.50 11.69 -4.61
CA GLY A 38 12.72 10.49 -4.38
C GLY A 38 13.26 9.32 -5.19
N SER A 39 13.17 8.12 -4.62
CA SER A 39 13.53 6.89 -5.31
C SER A 39 12.51 5.79 -5.05
N LEU A 40 12.26 4.99 -6.10
CA LEU A 40 11.46 3.77 -6.04
C LEU A 40 12.36 2.58 -6.39
N GLN A 41 12.50 1.69 -5.42
CA GLN A 41 13.23 0.43 -5.53
C GLN A 41 12.29 -0.74 -5.18
N GLY A 42 12.63 -1.95 -5.60
CA GLY A 42 11.74 -3.08 -5.40
C GLY A 42 12.00 -4.24 -6.34
N SER A 43 11.20 -5.28 -6.16
CA SER A 43 11.19 -6.49 -6.97
C SER A 43 9.74 -6.87 -7.26
N GLY A 44 9.49 -7.50 -8.40
CA GLY A 44 8.13 -7.90 -8.73
C GLY A 44 7.94 -8.19 -10.20
N CYS A 45 6.68 -8.29 -10.59
CA CYS A 45 6.32 -8.57 -11.96
C CYS A 45 6.72 -7.42 -12.92
N PRO A 46 6.82 -7.68 -14.25
CA PRO A 46 7.19 -6.65 -15.22
C PRO A 46 6.25 -5.44 -15.22
N LYS A 47 4.97 -5.61 -14.87
CA LYS A 47 4.00 -4.51 -14.80
C LYS A 47 4.34 -3.55 -13.66
N LEU A 48 4.65 -4.08 -12.47
CA LEU A 48 5.05 -3.27 -11.33
C LEU A 48 6.35 -2.51 -11.62
N LEU A 49 7.37 -3.19 -12.17
CA LEU A 49 8.65 -2.57 -12.46
C LEU A 49 8.50 -1.42 -13.47
N LYS A 50 7.68 -1.61 -14.52
CA LYS A 50 7.36 -0.55 -15.49
C LYS A 50 6.59 0.61 -14.84
N LEU A 51 5.63 0.30 -13.98
CA LEU A 51 4.89 1.32 -13.24
C LEU A 51 5.82 2.16 -12.35
N MET A 52 6.68 1.51 -11.58
CA MET A 52 7.67 2.20 -10.74
C MET A 52 8.61 3.08 -11.57
N GLN A 53 9.08 2.60 -12.73
CA GLN A 53 9.91 3.39 -13.64
C GLN A 53 9.18 4.65 -14.14
N ALA A 54 7.91 4.51 -14.51
CA ALA A 54 7.08 5.64 -14.95
C ALA A 54 6.78 6.64 -13.82
N TRP A 55 6.80 6.19 -12.56
CA TRP A 55 6.52 7.01 -11.38
C TRP A 55 7.73 7.73 -10.80
N ARG A 56 8.95 7.22 -10.98
CA ARG A 56 10.19 7.88 -10.52
C ARG A 56 10.26 9.39 -10.81
N PRO A 57 9.99 9.89 -12.04
CA PRO A 57 10.07 11.33 -12.32
C PRO A 57 9.00 12.16 -11.60
N LYS A 58 7.94 11.54 -11.04
CA LYS A 58 6.88 12.22 -10.30
C LYS A 58 7.22 12.47 -8.84
N LEU A 59 8.29 11.88 -8.31
CA LEU A 59 8.68 11.97 -6.90
C LEU A 59 9.47 13.25 -6.61
N THR A 60 8.85 14.39 -6.90
CA THR A 60 9.42 15.72 -6.68
C THR A 60 8.30 16.73 -6.42
N GLY A 61 8.62 17.91 -5.88
CA GLY A 61 7.65 18.97 -5.59
C GLY A 61 6.93 18.75 -4.27
N ASP A 62 5.75 19.36 -4.10
CA ASP A 62 4.99 19.29 -2.86
C ASP A 62 4.47 17.86 -2.59
N LEU A 63 4.81 17.31 -1.41
CA LEU A 63 4.38 15.97 -1.00
C LEU A 63 2.86 15.83 -0.96
N SER A 64 2.15 16.87 -0.52
CA SER A 64 0.69 16.86 -0.43
C SER A 64 0.03 16.82 -1.80
N ALA A 65 0.67 17.42 -2.81
CA ALA A 65 0.22 17.46 -4.20
C ALA A 65 0.62 16.22 -5.02
N LEU A 66 1.44 15.30 -4.46
CA LEU A 66 1.85 14.09 -5.14
C LEU A 66 0.62 13.28 -5.57
N GLU A 67 0.58 12.94 -6.85
CA GLU A 67 -0.47 12.12 -7.44
C GLU A 67 -0.59 10.78 -6.72
N VAL A 68 -1.79 10.19 -6.71
CA VAL A 68 -2.03 8.86 -6.17
C VAL A 68 -2.40 7.92 -7.31
N PRO A 69 -1.74 6.74 -7.48
CA PRO A 69 -2.10 5.76 -8.50
C PRO A 69 -3.56 5.32 -8.38
N GLN A 70 -4.27 5.15 -9.50
CA GLN A 70 -5.72 4.92 -9.55
C GLN A 70 -6.12 3.54 -10.09
N GLY A 71 -5.19 2.70 -10.52
CA GLY A 71 -5.54 1.37 -11.02
C GLY A 71 -5.97 0.38 -9.93
N THR A 72 -6.63 -0.71 -10.33
CA THR A 72 -7.16 -1.73 -9.41
C THR A 72 -6.38 -3.03 -9.42
N ASP A 73 -5.24 -3.09 -10.11
CA ASP A 73 -4.38 -4.27 -10.07
C ASP A 73 -3.31 -4.15 -8.98
N HIS A 74 -2.74 -5.29 -8.58
CA HIS A 74 -1.70 -5.38 -7.54
C HIS A 74 -0.58 -4.33 -7.67
N SER A 75 -0.13 -3.99 -8.90
CA SER A 75 0.96 -3.04 -9.07
C SER A 75 0.55 -1.63 -8.64
N GLU A 76 -0.63 -1.20 -9.08
CA GLU A 76 -1.22 0.10 -8.76
C GLU A 76 -1.65 0.19 -7.29
N ILE A 77 -2.21 -0.89 -6.75
CA ILE A 77 -2.61 -0.97 -5.33
C ILE A 77 -1.39 -0.85 -4.41
N LEU A 78 -0.29 -1.56 -4.71
CA LEU A 78 0.93 -1.48 -3.91
C LEU A 78 1.56 -0.10 -3.99
N LEU A 79 1.67 0.48 -5.19
CA LEU A 79 2.23 1.82 -5.33
C LEU A 79 1.35 2.88 -4.65
N ARG A 80 0.02 2.73 -4.71
CA ARG A 80 -0.93 3.58 -3.99
C ARG A 80 -0.70 3.53 -2.49
N GLU A 81 -0.56 2.33 -1.93
CA GLU A 81 -0.25 2.17 -0.51
C GLU A 81 1.04 2.89 -0.14
N ALA A 82 2.11 2.72 -0.92
CA ALA A 82 3.39 3.39 -0.66
C ALA A 82 3.25 4.91 -0.65
N VAL A 83 2.54 5.48 -1.64
CA VAL A 83 2.30 6.92 -1.74
C VAL A 83 1.44 7.42 -0.59
N LEU A 84 0.31 6.78 -0.28
CA LEU A 84 -0.58 7.20 0.81
C LEU A 84 0.13 7.14 2.17
N LYS A 85 0.94 6.10 2.42
CA LYS A 85 1.77 6.01 3.62
C LYS A 85 2.80 7.13 3.67
N ALA A 86 3.45 7.46 2.55
CA ALA A 86 4.41 8.55 2.50
C ALA A 86 3.76 9.93 2.75
N LYS A 87 2.51 10.11 2.30
CA LYS A 87 1.70 11.30 2.56
C LYS A 87 1.10 11.36 3.97
N GLY A 88 1.17 10.28 4.76
CA GLY A 88 0.47 10.17 6.04
C GLY A 88 -1.05 10.03 5.91
N GLU A 89 -1.55 9.69 4.72
CA GLU A 89 -2.98 9.56 4.39
C GLU A 89 -3.48 8.10 4.40
N TRP A 90 -2.63 7.16 4.84
CA TRP A 90 -2.98 5.73 4.88
C TRP A 90 -3.95 5.41 6.03
N GLN A 91 -5.22 5.19 5.70
CA GLN A 91 -6.29 4.87 6.66
C GLN A 91 -6.94 3.52 6.34
N PHE A 92 -6.25 2.44 6.66
CA PHE A 92 -6.76 1.09 6.41
C PHE A 92 -8.03 0.82 7.25
N PRO A 93 -9.09 0.21 6.68
CA PRO A 93 -10.43 0.20 7.28
C PRO A 93 -10.62 -0.87 8.38
N TYR A 94 -9.56 -1.59 8.75
CA TYR A 94 -9.61 -2.68 9.73
C TYR A 94 -8.27 -2.78 10.46
N ASP A 95 -8.27 -2.60 11.78
CA ASP A 95 -7.08 -2.45 12.61
C ASP A 95 -6.66 -3.72 13.35
N GLU A 96 -7.56 -4.70 13.51
CA GLU A 96 -7.24 -5.96 14.18
C GLU A 96 -6.32 -6.86 13.33
N GLU A 97 -5.40 -7.57 14.00
CA GLU A 97 -4.48 -8.52 13.35
C GLU A 97 -5.22 -9.75 12.78
N GLU A 98 -6.27 -10.19 13.47
CA GLU A 98 -7.13 -11.30 13.08
C GLU A 98 -8.44 -10.80 12.45
N LEU A 99 -8.73 -11.23 11.22
CA LEU A 99 -9.99 -10.89 10.54
C LEU A 99 -11.06 -11.96 10.78
N CYS A 100 -10.68 -13.24 10.72
CA CYS A 100 -11.62 -14.36 10.83
C CYS A 100 -11.30 -15.25 12.03
N HIS A 101 -11.94 -14.96 13.15
CA HIS A 101 -11.75 -15.68 14.40
C HIS A 101 -12.04 -17.18 14.31
N CYS A 102 -13.19 -17.58 13.74
CA CYS A 102 -13.56 -19.00 13.66
C CYS A 102 -12.66 -19.86 12.76
N ARG A 103 -11.79 -19.23 11.97
CA ARG A 103 -10.86 -19.91 11.05
C ARG A 103 -9.40 -19.55 11.30
N ALA A 104 -9.11 -18.74 12.33
CA ALA A 104 -7.79 -18.20 12.64
C ALA A 104 -7.09 -17.59 11.40
N ILE A 105 -7.81 -16.73 10.67
CA ILE A 105 -7.26 -16.06 9.47
C ILE A 105 -6.91 -14.61 9.78
N SER A 106 -5.64 -14.27 9.58
CA SER A 106 -5.14 -12.91 9.76
C SER A 106 -5.67 -11.94 8.70
N THR A 107 -5.77 -10.67 9.09
CA THR A 107 -6.06 -9.54 8.21
C THR A 107 -5.05 -9.46 7.07
N ALA A 108 -3.76 -9.64 7.36
CA ALA A 108 -2.70 -9.61 6.37
C ALA A 108 -2.88 -10.68 5.26
N LYS A 109 -3.35 -11.89 5.61
CA LYS A 109 -3.60 -12.95 4.62
C LYS A 109 -4.77 -12.58 3.69
N VAL A 110 -5.83 -12.01 4.24
CA VAL A 110 -6.99 -11.56 3.46
C VAL A 110 -6.64 -10.37 2.58
N ASP A 111 -5.93 -9.39 3.12
CA ASP A 111 -5.46 -8.23 2.39
C ASP A 111 -4.53 -8.64 1.23
N ALA A 112 -3.58 -9.54 1.47
CA ALA A 112 -2.71 -10.09 0.42
C ALA A 112 -3.50 -10.78 -0.71
N ALA A 113 -4.54 -11.56 -0.36
CA ALA A 113 -5.41 -12.17 -1.37
C ALA A 113 -6.16 -11.12 -2.21
N ILE A 114 -6.63 -10.03 -1.58
CA ILE A 114 -7.32 -8.92 -2.24
C ILE A 114 -6.35 -8.17 -3.17
N VAL A 115 -5.18 -7.75 -2.67
CA VAL A 115 -4.12 -7.12 -3.48
C VAL A 115 -3.74 -8.04 -4.65
N GLY A 116 -3.68 -9.35 -4.42
CA GLY A 116 -3.39 -10.37 -5.44
C GLY A 116 -4.48 -10.60 -6.49
N GLY A 117 -5.68 -10.03 -6.33
CA GLY A 117 -6.76 -10.06 -7.32
C GLY A 117 -8.10 -10.63 -6.83
N CYS A 118 -8.22 -11.04 -5.55
CA CYS A 118 -9.48 -11.55 -5.00
C CYS A 118 -10.45 -10.41 -4.66
N HIS A 119 -11.14 -9.88 -5.67
CA HIS A 119 -11.99 -8.68 -5.56
C HIS A 119 -13.45 -8.95 -5.17
N ASN A 120 -13.74 -10.10 -4.56
CA ASN A 120 -15.06 -10.41 -3.99
C ASN A 120 -14.92 -11.44 -2.86
N VAL A 121 -15.88 -11.43 -1.91
CA VAL A 121 -15.87 -12.32 -0.73
C VAL A 121 -15.74 -13.79 -1.10
N ARG A 122 -16.37 -14.25 -2.19
CA ARG A 122 -16.28 -15.64 -2.66
C ARG A 122 -14.86 -16.00 -3.08
N SER A 123 -14.17 -15.14 -3.83
CA SER A 123 -12.77 -15.35 -4.23
C SER A 123 -11.82 -15.31 -3.03
N VAL A 124 -12.01 -14.37 -2.10
CA VAL A 124 -11.24 -14.30 -0.85
C VAL A 124 -11.45 -15.55 0.00
N ALA A 125 -12.69 -16.02 0.14
CA ALA A 125 -13.02 -17.22 0.90
C ALA A 125 -12.37 -18.46 0.30
N ARG A 126 -12.36 -18.58 -1.04
CA ARG A 126 -11.70 -19.68 -1.74
C ARG A 126 -10.18 -19.67 -1.50
N GLU A 127 -9.56 -18.50 -1.53
CA GLU A 127 -8.11 -18.35 -1.37
C GLU A 127 -7.65 -18.52 0.09
N THR A 128 -8.43 -18.00 1.04
CA THR A 128 -7.97 -17.84 2.43
C THR A 128 -8.68 -18.73 3.45
N SER A 129 -9.84 -19.29 3.09
CA SER A 129 -10.83 -19.88 4.01
C SER A 129 -11.53 -18.90 4.97
N ALA A 130 -11.33 -17.59 4.84
CA ALA A 130 -12.08 -16.62 5.65
C ALA A 130 -13.58 -16.67 5.32
N GLY A 131 -14.44 -16.63 6.34
CA GLY A 131 -15.89 -16.55 6.17
C GLY A 131 -16.55 -17.83 5.62
N THR A 132 -15.85 -18.98 5.62
CA THR A 132 -16.40 -20.28 5.18
C THR A 132 -17.09 -21.08 6.28
N SER A 133 -17.02 -20.63 7.55
CA SER A 133 -17.70 -21.24 8.72
C SER A 133 -18.84 -20.34 9.23
N CYS A 134 -18.62 -19.51 10.26
CA CYS A 134 -19.70 -18.68 10.83
C CYS A 134 -20.06 -17.44 9.98
N GLY A 135 -19.13 -16.95 9.15
CA GLY A 135 -19.36 -15.84 8.22
C GLY A 135 -19.34 -14.42 8.83
N SER A 136 -19.12 -14.25 10.14
CA SER A 136 -19.15 -12.93 10.80
C SER A 136 -18.12 -11.93 10.28
N CYS A 137 -17.00 -12.39 9.70
CA CYS A 137 -15.94 -11.55 9.13
C CYS A 137 -16.21 -11.05 7.70
N ARG A 138 -17.32 -11.48 7.05
CA ARG A 138 -17.61 -11.12 5.66
C ARG A 138 -17.80 -9.61 5.45
N PRO A 139 -18.52 -8.87 6.32
CA PRO A 139 -18.62 -7.41 6.19
C PRO A 139 -17.26 -6.70 6.24
N ASN A 140 -16.37 -7.14 7.14
CA ASN A 140 -15.01 -6.58 7.22
C ASN A 140 -14.18 -6.92 5.97
N THR A 141 -14.38 -8.12 5.40
CA THR A 141 -13.77 -8.49 4.11
C THR A 141 -14.24 -7.58 2.98
N GLU A 142 -15.54 -7.28 2.91
CA GLU A 142 -16.11 -6.36 1.92
C GLU A 142 -15.57 -4.94 2.08
N ALA A 143 -15.41 -4.46 3.32
CA ALA A 143 -14.81 -3.15 3.60
C ALA A 143 -13.35 -3.06 3.10
N ILE A 144 -12.53 -4.08 3.35
CA ILE A 144 -11.15 -4.12 2.86
C ILE A 144 -11.11 -4.17 1.33
N ILE A 145 -11.97 -4.96 0.69
CA ILE A 145 -12.09 -5.00 -0.78
C ILE A 145 -12.44 -3.61 -1.32
N ALA A 146 -13.50 -2.99 -0.78
CA ALA A 146 -13.94 -1.68 -1.22
C ALA A 146 -12.83 -0.62 -1.05
N TRP A 147 -12.10 -0.67 0.07
CA TRP A 147 -10.96 0.21 0.32
C TRP A 147 -9.82 0.04 -0.67
N ARG A 148 -9.36 -1.20 -0.89
CA ARG A 148 -8.25 -1.51 -1.81
C ARG A 148 -8.59 -1.15 -3.26
N LEU A 149 -9.87 -1.26 -3.63
CA LEU A 149 -10.34 -0.95 -4.99
C LEU A 149 -10.77 0.52 -5.17
N LYS A 150 -10.92 1.30 -4.09
CA LYS A 150 -11.27 2.72 -4.19
C LYS A 150 -10.19 3.43 -4.97
N SER A 151 -10.57 3.88 -6.17
CA SER A 151 -9.75 4.73 -7.02
C SER A 151 -10.16 6.17 -6.72
N GLY A 152 -9.44 6.82 -5.80
CA GLY A 152 -9.47 8.27 -5.61
C GLY A 152 -10.56 8.76 -4.66
N ASN A 153 -10.23 9.79 -3.88
CA ASN A 153 -11.16 10.49 -2.99
C ASN A 153 -12.23 11.21 -3.83
N ARG A 154 -13.43 10.62 -3.89
CA ARG A 154 -14.64 11.42 -3.69
C ARG A 154 -14.87 11.56 -2.20
#